data_AF-A0A0N4UNG5-F1
#
_entry.id   AF-A0A0N4UNG5-F1
#
_cell.length_a   1.000
_cell.length_b   1.000
_cell.length_c   1.000
_cell.angle_alpha   90.00
_cell.angle_beta   90.00
_cell.angle_gamma   90.00
#
_symmetry.space_group_name_H-M   'P 1'
#
loop_
_entity.id
_entity.type
_entity.pdbx_description
1 polymer ?
#
loop_
_entity_poly.entity_id
_entity_poly.type
_entity_poly.pdbx_seq_one_letter_code
_entity_poly.pdbx_strand_id
1 'polypeptide(L)'
;MYHKNLLITQVEQLSYQKEKKVDYQELKSTKYEQTKTASEDMRSDRMRHVLLNGVVNTNKKPYSFNSGLISSTNDETLSKLIEKLSAEDTLNEEFTLIPTKRMSAGVSTSQKPENSKRNRTRSIVPYEENRVMLHSTKNNATGYINASNVQMPIGNQMLRYIIAQAPLKDFLDDFWQMIWESGAQLIVMLCEAEGDGATSTPYYWPQKVKSKMRLVDYDITLVSTTSSNISPQTTSIIEIKCTSSGEKRTIYHLRFHNWLTGSIPDDENAFLAFIDTVNSVRRHLDNERLKETDFGALLTQNEQERCRNMNRANRVGEKIQCSTRSEISSESSSSLNTTISLDSPPLVIHCLSGAHESGVYLLVELLIHSIENNLSIDVGKILEILRQQRMCLIKTVSQYRFVYSVLINYLEKSRLI
;
A
#
# COMPACT_ATOMS: atom_id res chain seq x y z
N MET A 1 6.60 -20.49 -18.25
CA MET A 1 7.74 -20.57 -17.31
C MET A 1 8.99 -19.81 -17.74
N TYR A 2 9.35 -19.70 -19.03
CA TYR A 2 10.57 -19.00 -19.46
C TYR A 2 10.59 -17.46 -19.26
N HIS A 3 9.45 -16.78 -19.21
CA HIS A 3 9.41 -15.33 -18.93
C HIS A 3 9.53 -14.97 -17.43
N LYS A 4 9.20 -15.89 -16.53
CA LYS A 4 9.25 -15.65 -15.07
C LYS A 4 10.69 -15.59 -14.55
N ASN A 5 11.61 -16.31 -15.21
CA ASN A 5 13.02 -16.34 -14.84
C ASN A 5 13.82 -15.12 -15.34
N LEU A 6 13.48 -14.55 -16.50
CA LEU A 6 14.26 -13.45 -17.08
C LEU A 6 14.17 -12.13 -16.29
N LEU A 7 13.02 -11.87 -15.66
CA LEU A 7 12.79 -10.67 -14.83
C LEU A 7 13.46 -10.77 -13.45
N ILE A 8 13.52 -11.97 -12.85
CA ILE A 8 14.21 -12.19 -11.57
C ILE A 8 15.72 -11.96 -11.73
N THR A 9 16.30 -12.46 -12.82
CA THR A 9 17.75 -12.31 -13.08
C THR A 9 18.17 -10.86 -13.34
N GLN A 10 17.30 -10.02 -13.93
CA GLN A 10 17.61 -8.59 -14.14
C GLN A 10 17.55 -7.77 -12.84
N VAL A 11 16.70 -8.15 -11.87
CA VAL A 11 16.66 -7.50 -10.55
C VAL A 11 17.87 -7.90 -9.70
N GLU A 12 18.28 -9.17 -9.75
CA GLU A 12 19.47 -9.68 -9.02
C GLU A 12 20.79 -9.10 -9.56
N GLN A 13 20.93 -8.86 -10.87
CA GLN A 13 22.13 -8.22 -11.41
C GLN A 13 22.26 -6.74 -11.01
N LEU A 14 21.14 -6.06 -10.70
CA LEU A 14 21.14 -4.66 -10.27
C LEU A 14 21.44 -4.50 -8.77
N SER A 15 21.10 -5.47 -7.92
CA SER A 15 21.49 -5.45 -6.50
C SER A 15 23.00 -5.64 -6.33
N TYR A 16 23.60 -6.54 -7.12
CA TYR A 16 25.04 -6.82 -7.08
C TYR A 16 25.92 -5.61 -7.45
N GLN A 17 25.42 -4.69 -8.30
CA GLN A 17 26.14 -3.45 -8.62
C GLN A 17 26.03 -2.36 -7.54
N LYS A 18 25.03 -2.42 -6.65
CA LYS A 18 24.91 -1.50 -5.51
C LYS A 18 25.90 -1.85 -4.39
N GLU A 19 26.11 -3.13 -4.11
CA GLU A 19 26.99 -3.59 -3.03
C GLU A 19 28.47 -3.18 -3.26
N LYS A 20 28.95 -3.17 -4.50
CA LYS A 20 30.34 -2.74 -4.80
C LYS A 20 30.62 -1.24 -4.67
N LYS A 21 29.60 -0.40 -4.45
CA LYS A 21 29.80 1.06 -4.27
C LYS A 21 29.80 1.52 -2.81
N VAL A 22 29.50 0.63 -1.86
CA VAL A 22 29.40 0.99 -0.43
C VAL A 22 30.78 0.98 0.26
N ASP A 23 31.79 0.37 -0.34
CA ASP A 23 33.09 0.11 0.29
C ASP A 23 34.09 1.30 0.31
N TYR A 24 33.62 2.54 0.11
CA TYR A 24 34.50 3.73 0.02
C TYR A 24 34.08 4.94 0.87
N GLN A 25 33.17 4.78 1.84
CA GLN A 25 32.73 5.90 2.70
C GLN A 25 32.81 5.68 4.22
N GLU A 26 33.30 4.54 4.71
CA GLU A 26 33.58 4.34 6.15
C GLU A 26 34.93 4.95 6.56
N LEU A 27 34.98 6.26 6.81
CA LEU A 27 36.06 6.87 7.61
C LEU A 27 35.76 8.25 8.20
N LYS A 28 34.49 8.68 8.30
CA LYS A 28 34.12 9.96 8.92
C LYS A 28 32.84 9.89 9.76
N SER A 29 32.83 9.10 10.84
CA SER A 29 31.70 9.10 11.77
C SER A 29 32.12 8.65 13.17
N THR A 30 32.66 9.59 13.94
CA THR A 30 32.80 9.45 15.42
C THR A 30 32.34 10.72 16.16
N LYS A 31 31.61 11.61 15.47
CA LYS A 31 31.00 12.84 16.05
C LYS A 31 29.50 12.98 15.78
N TYR A 32 28.88 11.97 15.15
CA TYR A 32 27.49 12.04 14.66
C TYR A 32 26.45 11.30 15.54
N GLU A 33 26.89 10.55 16.56
CA GLU A 33 25.98 9.69 17.34
C GLU A 33 25.12 10.43 18.38
N GLN A 34 25.57 11.58 18.90
CA GLN A 34 24.80 12.30 19.93
C GLN A 34 23.67 13.18 19.37
N THR A 35 23.66 13.49 18.07
CA THR A 35 22.58 14.26 17.42
C THR A 35 21.49 13.37 16.81
N LYS A 36 21.74 12.06 16.68
CA LYS A 36 20.83 11.12 16.00
C LYS A 36 19.62 10.75 16.86
N THR A 37 19.82 10.53 18.15
CA THR A 37 18.76 10.08 19.08
C THR A 37 17.62 11.10 19.22
N ALA A 38 17.92 12.40 19.31
CA ALA A 38 16.88 13.44 19.37
C ALA A 38 16.12 13.61 18.04
N SER A 39 16.75 13.29 16.90
CA SER A 39 16.12 13.36 15.57
C SER A 39 15.26 12.14 15.23
N GLU A 40 15.56 10.98 15.83
CA GLU A 40 14.83 9.72 15.62
C GLU A 40 13.46 9.73 16.31
N ASP A 41 13.35 10.31 17.51
CA ASP A 41 12.06 10.48 18.21
C ASP A 41 11.09 11.40 17.45
N MET A 42 11.58 12.52 16.90
CA MET A 42 10.75 13.40 16.04
C MET A 42 10.41 12.77 14.68
N ARG A 43 11.27 11.88 14.16
CA ARG A 43 11.05 11.16 12.89
C ARG A 43 9.92 10.13 12.98
N SER A 44 9.86 9.40 14.08
CA SER A 44 8.80 8.42 14.33
C SER A 44 7.43 9.10 14.37
N ASP A 45 7.34 10.27 15.00
CA ASP A 45 6.09 11.00 15.17
C ASP A 45 5.49 11.50 13.84
N ARG A 46 6.36 11.95 12.90
CA ARG A 46 5.92 12.41 11.57
C ARG A 46 5.37 11.30 10.66
N MET A 47 5.86 10.07 10.76
CA MET A 47 5.29 8.94 9.98
C MET A 47 4.04 8.35 10.64
N ARG A 48 3.96 8.42 11.97
CA ARG A 48 2.87 7.85 12.75
C ARG A 48 1.51 8.51 12.49
N HIS A 49 1.47 9.83 12.24
CA HIS A 49 0.21 10.58 12.11
C HIS A 49 -0.67 10.09 10.93
N VAL A 50 -0.11 9.80 9.75
CA VAL A 50 -0.90 9.34 8.59
C VAL A 50 -1.47 7.94 8.82
N LEU A 51 -0.72 7.06 9.50
CA LEU A 51 -1.09 5.66 9.73
C LEU A 51 -2.04 5.46 10.93
N LEU A 52 -1.92 6.27 11.98
CA LEU A 52 -2.78 6.21 13.18
C LEU A 52 -4.18 6.78 12.92
N ASN A 53 -4.28 7.76 12.03
CA ASN A 53 -5.55 8.44 11.76
C ASN A 53 -6.58 7.57 11.00
N GLY A 54 -6.14 6.50 10.33
CA GLY A 54 -7.03 5.47 9.79
C GLY A 54 -7.42 4.38 10.80
N VAL A 55 -6.80 4.37 11.98
CA VAL A 55 -7.17 3.48 13.10
C VAL A 55 -8.17 4.24 13.95
N VAL A 56 -9.37 4.47 13.40
CA VAL A 56 -10.51 4.67 14.28
C VAL A 56 -10.70 3.34 14.99
N ASN A 57 -10.50 3.39 16.30
CA ASN A 57 -10.89 2.37 17.26
C ASN A 57 -12.40 2.20 17.15
N THR A 58 -12.86 1.53 16.09
CA THR A 58 -14.23 1.08 16.05
C THR A 58 -14.29 0.05 17.16
N ASN A 59 -14.91 0.38 18.29
CA ASN A 59 -15.42 -0.60 19.24
C ASN A 59 -16.48 -1.54 18.59
N LYS A 60 -16.65 -1.48 17.27
CA LYS A 60 -17.23 -2.54 16.46
C LYS A 60 -16.13 -3.57 16.22
N LYS A 61 -16.36 -4.81 16.65
CA LYS A 61 -15.51 -5.97 16.36
C LYS A 61 -14.92 -5.82 14.96
N PRO A 62 -13.60 -6.00 14.74
CA PRO A 62 -13.05 -6.03 13.40
C PRO A 62 -13.95 -6.95 12.58
N TYR A 63 -14.36 -6.52 11.38
CA TYR A 63 -15.13 -7.36 10.48
C TYR A 63 -14.33 -8.64 10.29
N SER A 64 -14.65 -9.66 11.09
CA SER A 64 -13.93 -10.91 11.10
C SER A 64 -14.46 -11.64 9.88
N PHE A 65 -13.75 -11.44 8.78
CA PHE A 65 -14.18 -11.91 7.47
C PHE A 65 -14.33 -13.44 7.46
N ASN A 66 -13.57 -14.14 8.32
CA ASN A 66 -13.46 -15.60 8.31
C ASN A 66 -13.53 -16.28 9.69
N SER A 67 -14.14 -15.64 10.70
CA SER A 67 -14.50 -16.34 11.94
C SER A 67 -15.66 -17.31 11.65
N GLY A 68 -15.37 -18.45 11.04
CA GLY A 68 -16.29 -19.59 10.93
C GLY A 68 -16.76 -20.02 9.53
N LEU A 69 -16.10 -19.60 8.46
CA LEU A 69 -16.42 -20.07 7.10
C LEU A 69 -15.50 -21.21 6.67
N ILE A 70 -16.13 -22.30 6.23
CA ILE A 70 -15.52 -23.52 5.73
C ILE A 70 -14.64 -23.19 4.53
N SER A 71 -13.40 -23.69 4.51
CA SER A 71 -12.52 -23.64 3.33
C SER A 71 -13.27 -24.18 2.12
N SER A 72 -13.50 -23.33 1.11
CA SER A 72 -14.09 -23.75 -0.17
C SER A 72 -12.97 -24.11 -1.12
N THR A 73 -13.09 -25.23 -1.83
CA THR A 73 -12.10 -25.59 -2.85
C THR A 73 -12.10 -24.57 -3.99
N ASN A 74 -10.98 -24.45 -4.70
CA ASN A 74 -10.89 -23.60 -5.89
C ASN A 74 -11.92 -24.02 -6.96
N ASP A 75 -12.25 -25.31 -7.05
CA ASP A 75 -13.24 -25.85 -7.99
C ASP A 75 -14.68 -25.45 -7.63
N GLU A 76 -15.05 -25.49 -6.35
CA GLU A 76 -16.34 -24.97 -5.87
C GLU A 76 -16.45 -23.47 -6.09
N THR A 77 -15.37 -22.73 -5.81
CA THR A 77 -15.31 -21.28 -6.01
C THR A 77 -15.50 -20.93 -7.49
N LEU A 78 -14.78 -21.62 -8.37
CA LEU A 78 -14.90 -21.47 -9.82
C LEU A 78 -16.35 -21.73 -10.29
N SER A 79 -16.96 -22.82 -9.83
CA SER A 79 -18.33 -23.18 -10.20
C SER A 79 -19.34 -22.10 -9.80
N LYS A 80 -19.23 -21.55 -8.58
CA LYS A 80 -20.10 -20.47 -8.08
C LYS A 80 -19.91 -19.17 -8.88
N LEU A 81 -18.68 -18.84 -9.26
CA LEU A 81 -18.40 -17.65 -10.05
C LEU A 81 -19.01 -17.76 -11.46
N ILE A 82 -18.87 -18.92 -12.11
CA ILE A 82 -19.46 -19.18 -13.43
C ILE A 82 -20.98 -19.11 -13.37
N GLU A 83 -21.59 -19.75 -12.37
CA GLU A 83 -23.04 -19.71 -12.15
C GLU A 83 -23.53 -18.27 -12.02
N LYS A 84 -22.92 -17.47 -11.12
CA LYS A 84 -23.29 -16.06 -10.94
C LYS A 84 -23.08 -15.22 -12.19
N LEU A 85 -21.99 -15.41 -12.94
CA LEU A 85 -21.72 -14.64 -14.15
C LEU A 85 -22.72 -14.95 -15.27
N SER A 86 -23.21 -16.20 -15.33
CA SER A 86 -24.23 -16.64 -16.29
C SER A 86 -25.65 -16.13 -15.97
N ALA A 87 -25.94 -15.87 -14.69
CA ALA A 87 -27.23 -15.34 -14.23
C ALA A 87 -27.27 -13.80 -14.30
N GLU A 88 -27.33 -13.25 -15.52
CA GLU A 88 -27.15 -11.81 -15.77
C GLU A 88 -28.03 -10.90 -14.90
N ASP A 89 -29.34 -11.16 -14.86
CA ASP A 89 -30.30 -10.31 -14.15
C ASP A 89 -30.04 -10.29 -12.64
N THR A 90 -29.77 -11.47 -12.07
CA THR A 90 -29.43 -11.62 -10.64
C THR A 90 -28.16 -10.83 -10.30
N LEU A 91 -27.13 -10.90 -11.15
CA LEU A 91 -25.87 -10.23 -10.90
C LEU A 91 -25.99 -8.71 -11.04
N ASN A 92 -26.81 -8.24 -11.99
CA ASN A 92 -27.13 -6.83 -12.17
C ASN A 92 -27.91 -6.27 -10.96
N GLU A 93 -28.90 -7.03 -10.48
CA GLU A 93 -29.68 -6.69 -9.29
C GLU A 93 -28.79 -6.63 -8.04
N GLU A 94 -27.94 -7.65 -7.83
CA GLU A 94 -26.95 -7.68 -6.74
C GLU A 94 -26.11 -6.40 -6.73
N PHE A 95 -25.50 -6.04 -7.86
CA PHE A 95 -24.68 -4.82 -7.96
C PHE A 95 -25.47 -3.55 -7.64
N THR A 96 -26.73 -3.48 -8.09
CA THR A 96 -27.62 -2.33 -7.90
C THR A 96 -27.99 -2.16 -6.42
N LEU A 97 -28.14 -3.26 -5.69
CA LEU A 97 -28.47 -3.26 -4.27
C LEU A 97 -27.30 -2.85 -3.36
N ILE A 98 -26.05 -3.01 -3.79
CA ILE A 98 -24.88 -2.62 -2.99
C ILE A 98 -24.80 -1.07 -2.92
N PRO A 99 -24.94 -0.44 -1.74
CA PRO A 99 -24.96 1.02 -1.64
C PRO A 99 -23.66 1.65 -2.12
N THR A 100 -23.75 2.68 -2.98
CA THR A 100 -22.58 3.37 -3.53
C THR A 100 -21.85 4.24 -2.51
N LYS A 101 -22.50 4.60 -1.40
CA LYS A 101 -21.91 5.37 -0.31
C LYS A 101 -22.54 5.03 1.06
N ARG A 102 -21.76 5.19 2.12
CA ARG A 102 -22.21 5.14 3.51
C ARG A 102 -22.88 6.46 3.87
N MET A 103 -24.21 6.47 3.95
CA MET A 103 -25.00 7.67 4.24
C MET A 103 -24.75 8.26 5.63
N SER A 104 -24.34 7.42 6.59
CA SER A 104 -24.00 7.83 7.96
C SER A 104 -22.59 8.42 8.11
N ALA A 105 -21.77 8.38 7.07
CA ALA A 105 -20.38 8.86 7.12
C ALA A 105 -20.29 10.38 6.93
N GLY A 106 -19.39 11.02 7.66
CA GLY A 106 -19.08 12.44 7.48
C GLY A 106 -18.17 12.68 6.28
N VAL A 107 -18.21 13.88 5.71
CA VAL A 107 -17.30 14.33 4.63
C VAL A 107 -16.83 15.78 4.83
N SER A 108 -16.89 16.28 6.06
CA SER A 108 -16.80 17.71 6.40
C SER A 108 -15.57 18.44 5.85
N THR A 109 -14.37 17.87 6.00
CA THR A 109 -13.12 18.50 5.55
C THR A 109 -13.08 18.63 4.03
N SER A 110 -13.60 17.64 3.30
CA SER A 110 -13.65 17.66 1.83
C SER A 110 -14.58 18.74 1.25
N GLN A 111 -15.59 19.15 2.04
CA GLN A 111 -16.62 20.12 1.64
C GLN A 111 -16.25 21.57 2.00
N LYS A 112 -15.13 21.80 2.70
CA LYS A 112 -14.67 23.16 2.98
C LYS A 112 -14.37 23.92 1.68
N PRO A 113 -14.73 25.22 1.58
CA PRO A 113 -14.47 26.01 0.38
C PRO A 113 -13.00 25.98 -0.06
N GLU A 114 -12.06 26.05 0.88
CA GLU A 114 -10.62 25.98 0.58
C GLU A 114 -10.15 24.66 -0.04
N ASN A 115 -10.88 23.56 0.21
CA ASN A 115 -10.56 22.20 -0.22
C ASN A 115 -11.32 21.78 -1.48
N SER A 116 -12.37 22.50 -1.86
CA SER A 116 -13.19 22.19 -3.04
C SER A 116 -12.35 22.06 -4.33
N LYS A 117 -11.37 22.95 -4.52
CA LYS A 117 -10.41 22.92 -5.64
C LYS A 117 -9.46 21.72 -5.65
N ARG A 118 -9.26 21.08 -4.49
CA ARG A 118 -8.40 19.89 -4.34
C ARG A 118 -9.12 18.61 -4.76
N ASN A 119 -10.42 18.69 -5.07
CA ASN A 119 -11.22 17.59 -5.57
C ASN A 119 -11.36 17.66 -7.08
N ARG A 120 -11.14 16.53 -7.77
CA ARG A 120 -11.46 16.42 -9.21
C ARG A 120 -12.96 16.47 -9.46
N THR A 121 -13.77 15.90 -8.55
CA THR A 121 -15.23 15.91 -8.62
C THR A 121 -15.83 16.26 -7.26
N ARG A 122 -17.04 16.83 -7.26
CA ARG A 122 -17.76 17.14 -6.00
C ARG A 122 -18.38 15.91 -5.33
N SER A 123 -18.62 14.85 -6.10
CA SER A 123 -19.38 13.68 -5.66
C SER A 123 -18.53 12.55 -5.09
N ILE A 124 -17.23 12.50 -5.43
CA ILE A 124 -16.32 11.43 -5.00
C ILE A 124 -15.25 12.06 -4.10
N VAL A 125 -15.44 11.91 -2.80
CA VAL A 125 -14.61 12.48 -1.73
C VAL A 125 -14.33 11.42 -0.66
N PRO A 126 -13.27 11.53 0.16
CA PRO A 126 -13.04 10.58 1.24
C PRO A 126 -14.04 10.81 2.38
N TYR A 127 -14.40 9.74 3.09
CA TYR A 127 -15.10 9.89 4.37
C TYR A 127 -14.14 10.48 5.41
N GLU A 128 -14.68 11.24 6.35
CA GLU A 128 -13.89 11.98 7.34
C GLU A 128 -13.07 11.03 8.21
N GLU A 129 -13.68 9.92 8.65
CA GLU A 129 -13.12 8.94 9.57
C GLU A 129 -11.91 8.16 9.03
N ASN A 130 -11.73 8.09 7.71
CA ASN A 130 -10.62 7.36 7.12
C ASN A 130 -9.92 8.13 6.00
N ARG A 131 -10.12 9.44 5.89
CA ARG A 131 -9.35 10.26 4.94
C ARG A 131 -7.86 10.20 5.30
N VAL A 132 -7.02 10.31 4.29
CA VAL A 132 -5.61 10.59 4.52
C VAL A 132 -5.47 12.00 5.09
N MET A 133 -4.74 12.13 6.20
CA MET A 133 -4.53 13.40 6.90
C MET A 133 -3.05 13.79 6.80
N LEU A 134 -2.73 14.72 5.90
CA LEU A 134 -1.38 15.25 5.75
C LEU A 134 -1.03 16.18 6.89
N HIS A 135 0.26 16.36 7.16
CA HIS A 135 0.69 17.45 8.02
C HIS A 135 0.30 18.80 7.38
N SER A 136 -0.28 19.68 8.20
CA SER A 136 -0.70 20.99 7.75
C SER A 136 0.47 21.82 7.25
N THR A 137 0.31 22.43 6.09
CA THR A 137 1.28 23.37 5.50
C THR A 137 0.65 24.75 5.30
N LYS A 138 1.46 25.77 5.00
CA LYS A 138 0.94 27.13 4.70
C LYS A 138 -0.07 27.13 3.55
N ASN A 139 0.11 26.25 2.55
CA ASN A 139 -0.74 26.15 1.38
C ASN A 139 -1.86 25.09 1.53
N ASN A 140 -1.79 24.28 2.59
CA ASN A 140 -2.78 23.25 2.90
C ASN A 140 -2.98 23.13 4.43
N ALA A 141 -3.59 24.15 5.03
CA ALA A 141 -3.77 24.21 6.48
C ALA A 141 -4.61 23.04 7.04
N THR A 142 -5.50 22.47 6.24
CA THR A 142 -6.35 21.35 6.66
C THR A 142 -5.70 19.98 6.47
N GLY A 143 -4.51 19.92 5.85
CA GLY A 143 -3.85 18.65 5.51
C GLY A 143 -4.71 17.78 4.59
N TYR A 144 -5.51 18.41 3.72
CA TYR A 144 -6.50 17.71 2.91
C TYR A 144 -5.92 17.23 1.58
N ILE A 145 -6.15 15.96 1.29
CA ILE A 145 -6.01 15.35 -0.02
C ILE A 145 -7.20 14.40 -0.24
N ASN A 146 -7.68 14.28 -1.48
CA ASN A 146 -8.76 13.36 -1.81
C ASN A 146 -8.23 11.93 -1.93
N ALA A 147 -8.02 11.31 -0.77
CA ALA A 147 -7.58 9.94 -0.62
C ALA A 147 -8.15 9.31 0.66
N SER A 148 -8.44 8.02 0.62
CA SER A 148 -8.92 7.23 1.77
C SER A 148 -7.91 6.15 2.13
N ASN A 149 -7.67 6.00 3.43
CA ASN A 149 -7.05 4.79 3.99
C ASN A 149 -8.09 3.66 3.95
N VAL A 150 -7.78 2.59 3.22
CA VAL A 150 -8.61 1.39 3.14
C VAL A 150 -7.85 0.23 3.77
N GLN A 151 -8.50 -0.47 4.68
CA GLN A 151 -7.94 -1.61 5.40
C GLN A 151 -8.84 -2.82 5.23
N MET A 152 -8.24 -3.97 4.91
CA MET A 152 -8.97 -5.22 4.73
C MET A 152 -8.31 -6.35 5.53
N PRO A 153 -8.99 -6.88 6.56
CA PRO A 153 -8.52 -8.09 7.22
C PRO A 153 -8.79 -9.30 6.31
N ILE A 154 -7.71 -9.96 5.86
CA ILE A 154 -7.79 -11.20 5.09
C ILE A 154 -6.97 -12.27 5.81
N GLY A 155 -7.67 -13.29 6.32
CA GLY A 155 -7.06 -14.29 7.20
C GLY A 155 -6.47 -13.64 8.45
N ASN A 156 -5.17 -13.82 8.67
CA ASN A 156 -4.43 -13.23 9.79
C ASN A 156 -3.67 -11.95 9.42
N GLN A 157 -3.86 -11.45 8.20
CA GLN A 157 -3.18 -10.27 7.70
C GLN A 157 -4.14 -9.07 7.62
N MET A 158 -3.63 -7.88 7.92
CA MET A 158 -4.33 -6.63 7.66
C MET A 158 -3.68 -5.98 6.44
N LEU A 159 -4.35 -6.05 5.29
CA LEU A 159 -3.88 -5.40 4.07
C LEU A 159 -4.24 -3.91 4.12
N ARG A 160 -3.29 -3.06 3.74
CA ARG A 160 -3.39 -1.60 3.85
C ARG A 160 -3.23 -0.96 2.49
N TYR A 161 -4.14 -0.05 2.17
CA TYR A 161 -4.19 0.66 0.90
C TYR A 161 -4.47 2.13 1.13
N ILE A 162 -3.97 2.95 0.20
CA ILE A 162 -4.43 4.32 0.02
C ILE A 162 -5.10 4.38 -1.35
N ILE A 163 -6.40 4.67 -1.36
CA ILE A 163 -7.17 4.85 -2.59
C ILE A 163 -7.33 6.35 -2.83
N ALA A 164 -6.67 6.86 -3.87
CA ALA A 164 -6.57 8.29 -4.15
C ALA A 164 -7.13 8.65 -5.52
N GLN A 165 -7.64 9.88 -5.68
CA GLN A 165 -7.87 10.44 -7.01
C GLN A 165 -6.53 10.70 -7.72
N ALA A 166 -6.55 10.78 -9.05
CA ALA A 166 -5.36 11.15 -9.79
C ALA A 166 -4.95 12.60 -9.49
N PRO A 167 -3.65 12.88 -9.29
CA PRO A 167 -3.15 14.20 -8.90
C PRO A 167 -3.66 15.34 -9.78
N LEU A 168 -3.81 16.52 -9.19
CA LEU A 168 -4.19 17.74 -9.90
C LEU A 168 -2.95 18.62 -10.06
N LYS A 169 -2.88 19.37 -11.16
CA LYS A 169 -1.68 20.14 -11.55
C LYS A 169 -1.21 21.12 -10.47
N ASP A 170 -2.14 21.75 -9.76
CA ASP A 170 -1.84 22.74 -8.74
C ASP A 170 -1.58 22.13 -7.34
N PHE A 171 -1.72 20.80 -7.21
CA PHE A 171 -1.70 20.07 -5.94
C PHE A 171 -0.80 18.82 -6.01
N LEU A 172 0.27 18.91 -6.81
CA LEU A 172 1.27 17.84 -6.94
C LEU A 172 2.06 17.64 -5.63
N ASP A 173 2.35 18.73 -4.92
CA ASP A 173 3.02 18.69 -3.62
C ASP A 173 2.27 17.83 -2.62
N ASP A 174 0.93 17.94 -2.54
CA ASP A 174 0.13 17.16 -1.60
C ASP A 174 0.16 15.66 -1.91
N PHE A 175 0.21 15.30 -3.19
CA PHE A 175 0.34 13.89 -3.58
C PHE A 175 1.69 13.32 -3.13
N TRP A 176 2.80 14.02 -3.39
CA TRP A 176 4.11 13.53 -2.95
C TRP A 176 4.32 13.62 -1.44
N GLN A 177 3.70 14.59 -0.77
CA GLN A 177 3.63 14.64 0.69
C GLN A 177 2.89 13.41 1.23
N MET A 178 1.76 13.02 0.63
CA MET A 178 1.06 11.78 0.96
C MET A 178 1.97 10.55 0.83
N ILE A 179 2.63 10.38 -0.33
CA ILE A 179 3.54 9.25 -0.57
C ILE A 179 4.65 9.22 0.48
N TRP A 180 5.24 10.37 0.78
CA TRP A 180 6.33 10.49 1.74
C TRP A 180 5.87 10.15 3.17
N GLU A 181 4.81 10.80 3.65
CA GLU A 181 4.35 10.67 5.03
C GLU A 181 3.70 9.33 5.33
N SER A 182 3.03 8.71 4.34
CA SER A 182 2.47 7.36 4.51
C SER A 182 3.53 6.25 4.49
N GLY A 183 4.77 6.58 4.10
CA GLY A 183 5.82 5.59 3.87
C GLY A 183 5.56 4.67 2.66
N ALA A 184 4.63 5.03 1.77
CA ALA A 184 4.30 4.18 0.63
C ALA A 184 5.53 4.01 -0.28
N GLN A 185 5.78 2.78 -0.71
CA GLN A 185 6.89 2.44 -1.59
C GLN A 185 6.43 1.97 -2.97
N LEU A 186 5.13 1.75 -3.16
CA LEU A 186 4.54 1.23 -4.37
C LEU A 186 3.28 2.03 -4.73
N ILE A 187 3.20 2.45 -5.99
CA ILE A 187 2.08 3.20 -6.56
C ILE A 187 1.58 2.43 -7.77
N VAL A 188 0.29 2.11 -7.78
CA VAL A 188 -0.46 1.58 -8.92
C VAL A 188 -1.28 2.72 -9.54
N MET A 189 -1.06 2.97 -10.83
CA MET A 189 -1.73 4.00 -11.61
C MET A 189 -2.55 3.37 -12.74
N LEU A 190 -3.85 3.61 -12.73
CA LEU A 190 -4.85 3.01 -13.62
C LEU A 190 -5.55 4.07 -14.48
N CYS A 191 -4.80 5.08 -14.91
CA CYS A 191 -5.28 6.13 -15.80
C CYS A 191 -4.12 6.64 -16.64
N GLU A 192 -4.44 7.30 -17.75
CA GLU A 192 -3.44 7.85 -18.65
C GLU A 192 -2.92 9.21 -18.15
N ALA A 193 -1.60 9.40 -18.29
CA ALA A 193 -0.99 10.71 -18.27
C ALA A 193 -0.77 11.15 -19.72
N GLU A 194 -1.07 12.41 -20.01
CA GLU A 194 -0.98 13.01 -21.36
C GLU A 194 -2.18 12.71 -22.26
N GLY A 195 -3.19 13.56 -22.14
CA GLY A 195 -4.33 13.67 -23.04
C GLY A 195 -4.97 15.06 -22.88
N ASP A 196 -5.59 15.58 -23.92
CA ASP A 196 -6.24 16.90 -23.88
C ASP A 196 -7.54 16.82 -23.07
N GLY A 197 -7.65 17.60 -22.00
CA GLY A 197 -8.88 17.77 -21.21
C GLY A 197 -9.01 16.94 -19.91
N ALA A 198 -10.25 16.88 -19.40
CA ALA A 198 -10.59 16.43 -18.05
C ALA A 198 -10.39 14.92 -17.78
N THR A 199 -9.98 14.16 -18.79
CA THR A 199 -9.85 12.70 -18.79
C THR A 199 -8.41 12.21 -18.56
N SER A 200 -7.46 13.11 -18.32
CA SER A 200 -6.07 12.74 -18.03
C SER A 200 -5.60 13.29 -16.68
N THR A 201 -4.52 12.71 -16.18
CA THR A 201 -3.76 13.28 -15.07
C THR A 201 -2.53 14.01 -15.60
N PRO A 202 -2.12 15.15 -15.01
CA PRO A 202 -0.80 15.70 -15.26
C PRO A 202 0.27 14.67 -14.90
N TYR A 203 1.41 14.76 -15.58
CA TYR A 203 2.63 14.11 -15.12
C TYR A 203 3.01 14.66 -13.76
N TYR A 204 2.88 13.83 -12.73
CA TYR A 204 3.38 14.10 -11.38
C TYR A 204 4.76 13.49 -11.17
N TRP A 205 5.40 12.98 -12.23
CA TRP A 205 6.76 12.44 -12.21
C TRP A 205 7.55 12.93 -13.43
N PRO A 206 8.89 12.91 -13.40
CA PRO A 206 9.71 13.25 -14.55
C PRO A 206 9.62 12.18 -15.66
N GLN A 207 9.48 12.56 -16.92
CA GLN A 207 9.37 11.60 -18.03
C GLN A 207 10.72 11.08 -18.56
N LYS A 208 11.81 11.82 -18.33
CA LYS A 208 13.14 11.46 -18.84
C LYS A 208 13.99 10.87 -17.73
N VAL A 209 14.60 9.73 -17.98
CA VAL A 209 15.50 9.09 -17.01
C VAL A 209 16.61 10.05 -16.60
N LYS A 210 16.90 10.11 -15.29
CA LYS A 210 17.79 11.06 -14.59
C LYS A 210 17.30 12.51 -14.57
N SER A 211 16.15 12.85 -15.16
CA SER A 211 15.57 14.18 -15.00
C SER A 211 14.86 14.32 -13.66
N LYS A 212 14.74 15.57 -13.20
CA LYS A 212 14.18 15.92 -11.90
C LYS A 212 12.98 16.85 -12.05
N MET A 213 11.96 16.60 -11.25
CA MET A 213 10.86 17.52 -10.98
C MET A 213 11.08 18.07 -9.57
N ARG A 214 11.15 19.40 -9.44
CA ARG A 214 11.33 20.07 -8.16
C ARG A 214 9.99 20.56 -7.65
N LEU A 215 9.60 20.06 -6.49
CA LEU A 215 8.45 20.49 -5.70
C LEU A 215 8.94 21.32 -4.51
N VAL A 216 8.04 21.81 -3.66
CA VAL A 216 8.39 22.68 -2.53
C VAL A 216 9.32 21.95 -1.56
N ASP A 217 8.91 20.76 -1.11
CA ASP A 217 9.62 20.00 -0.09
C ASP A 217 10.39 18.78 -0.65
N TYR A 218 10.18 18.45 -1.94
CA TYR A 218 10.66 17.20 -2.52
C TYR A 218 11.30 17.37 -3.91
N ASP A 219 12.43 16.70 -4.13
CA ASP A 219 12.97 16.46 -5.47
C ASP A 219 12.55 15.05 -5.93
N ILE A 220 11.83 14.97 -7.05
CA ILE A 220 11.40 13.71 -7.65
C ILE A 220 12.29 13.41 -8.85
N THR A 221 12.95 12.25 -8.86
CA THR A 221 13.87 11.84 -9.94
C THR A 221 13.42 10.53 -10.56
N LEU A 222 13.28 10.47 -11.88
CA LEU A 222 13.06 9.19 -12.57
C LEU A 222 14.39 8.43 -12.68
N VAL A 223 14.51 7.29 -12.02
CA VAL A 223 15.74 6.48 -11.98
C VAL A 223 15.79 5.50 -13.15
N SER A 224 14.69 4.79 -13.40
CA SER A 224 14.57 3.86 -14.52
C SER A 224 13.10 3.71 -14.92
N THR A 225 12.87 3.26 -16.15
CA THR A 225 11.55 2.92 -16.64
C THR A 225 11.66 1.78 -17.64
N THR A 226 10.76 0.80 -17.51
CA THR A 226 10.68 -0.38 -18.37
C THR A 226 9.25 -0.50 -18.87
N SER A 227 9.07 -0.38 -20.18
CA SER A 227 7.81 -0.61 -20.88
C SER A 227 7.98 -1.79 -21.82
N SER A 228 6.94 -2.61 -21.94
CA SER A 228 6.88 -3.69 -22.94
C SER A 228 6.04 -3.22 -24.12
N ASN A 229 6.36 -3.67 -25.33
CA ASN A 229 5.49 -3.47 -26.49
C ASN A 229 4.33 -4.48 -26.52
N ILE A 230 4.39 -5.54 -25.70
CA ILE A 230 3.47 -6.68 -25.72
C ILE A 230 2.44 -6.58 -24.59
N SER A 231 2.83 -6.00 -23.45
CA SER A 231 1.93 -5.78 -22.32
C SER A 231 1.66 -4.29 -22.13
N PRO A 232 0.39 -3.87 -21.95
CA PRO A 232 0.00 -2.49 -21.77
C PRO A 232 0.33 -2.02 -20.35
N GLN A 233 1.60 -2.12 -19.96
CA GLN A 233 2.06 -1.70 -18.64
C GLN A 233 3.43 -1.06 -18.69
N THR A 234 3.74 -0.25 -17.68
CA THR A 234 5.07 0.31 -17.48
C THR A 234 5.43 0.28 -16.01
N THR A 235 6.65 -0.17 -15.74
CA THR A 235 7.24 -0.17 -14.41
C THR A 235 8.33 0.90 -14.37
N SER A 236 8.20 1.87 -13.49
CA SER A 236 9.17 2.94 -13.28
C SER A 236 9.69 2.89 -11.85
N ILE A 237 10.97 3.22 -11.67
CA ILE A 237 11.59 3.44 -10.36
C ILE A 237 11.84 4.92 -10.21
N ILE A 238 11.29 5.52 -9.16
CA ILE A 238 11.37 6.93 -8.84
C ILE A 238 12.13 7.09 -7.51
N GLU A 239 13.04 8.05 -7.43
CA GLU A 239 13.64 8.48 -6.17
C GLU A 239 12.96 9.77 -5.72
N ILE A 240 12.41 9.77 -4.51
CA ILE A 240 11.97 10.98 -3.81
C ILE A 240 13.05 11.38 -2.81
N LYS A 241 13.50 12.63 -2.88
CA LYS A 241 14.43 13.21 -1.91
C LYS A 241 13.72 14.33 -1.14
N CYS A 242 13.64 14.20 0.18
CA CYS A 242 13.19 15.30 1.03
C CYS A 242 14.27 16.37 1.09
N THR A 243 13.93 17.60 0.72
CA THR A 243 14.89 18.71 0.60
C THR A 243 15.43 19.14 1.95
N SER A 244 14.60 19.14 3.00
CA SER A 244 14.98 19.57 4.34
C SER A 244 15.91 18.58 5.05
N SER A 245 15.66 17.28 4.95
CA SER A 245 16.47 16.25 5.62
C SER A 245 17.57 15.65 4.74
N GLY A 246 17.47 15.81 3.41
CA GLY A 246 18.32 15.14 2.43
C GLY A 246 18.03 13.64 2.27
N GLU A 247 17.09 13.08 3.05
CA GLU A 247 16.70 11.68 3.01
C GLU A 247 16.09 11.31 1.66
N LYS A 248 16.41 10.10 1.18
CA LYS A 248 15.96 9.59 -0.11
C LYS A 248 15.16 8.31 0.10
N ARG A 249 14.10 8.13 -0.68
CA ARG A 249 13.32 6.88 -0.72
C ARG A 249 13.09 6.45 -2.16
N THR A 250 13.03 5.14 -2.36
CA THR A 250 12.73 4.53 -3.65
C THR A 250 11.24 4.21 -3.72
N ILE A 251 10.60 4.61 -4.81
CA ILE A 251 9.19 4.41 -5.09
C ILE A 251 9.07 3.64 -6.40
N TYR A 252 8.40 2.49 -6.35
CA TYR A 252 8.01 1.74 -7.53
C TYR A 252 6.68 2.29 -8.04
N HIS A 253 6.65 2.64 -9.32
CA HIS A 253 5.51 3.26 -9.97
C HIS A 253 5.08 2.39 -11.15
N LEU A 254 3.97 1.67 -10.97
CA LEU A 254 3.44 0.72 -11.94
C LEU A 254 2.19 1.32 -12.58
N ARG A 255 2.23 1.45 -13.89
CA ARG A 255 1.15 1.99 -14.71
C ARG A 255 0.53 0.87 -15.54
N PHE A 256 -0.80 0.79 -15.54
CA PHE A 256 -1.56 0.00 -16.49
C PHE A 256 -2.17 0.94 -17.52
N HIS A 257 -1.86 0.70 -18.79
CA HIS A 257 -2.24 1.54 -19.93
C HIS A 257 -3.44 0.94 -20.66
N ASN A 258 -4.00 1.70 -21.60
CA ASN A 258 -5.10 1.28 -22.46
C ASN A 258 -6.37 0.87 -21.69
N TRP A 259 -6.58 1.44 -20.50
CA TRP A 259 -7.83 1.31 -19.77
C TRP A 259 -8.62 2.62 -19.85
N LEU A 260 -9.60 2.66 -20.75
CA LEU A 260 -10.47 3.82 -20.90
C LEU A 260 -11.28 4.08 -19.62
N THR A 261 -11.36 5.34 -19.20
CA THR A 261 -12.11 5.70 -17.99
C THR A 261 -13.59 5.35 -18.13
N GLY A 262 -14.12 4.61 -17.16
CA GLY A 262 -15.49 4.13 -17.12
C GLY A 262 -15.72 2.81 -17.87
N SER A 263 -14.71 2.28 -18.56
CA SER A 263 -14.77 0.97 -19.23
C SER A 263 -14.14 -0.13 -18.37
N ILE A 264 -13.98 -1.30 -18.98
CA ILE A 264 -13.17 -2.42 -18.50
C ILE A 264 -11.87 -2.50 -19.32
N PRO A 265 -10.82 -3.17 -18.82
CA PRO A 265 -9.66 -3.54 -19.62
C PRO A 265 -10.07 -4.43 -20.82
N ASP A 266 -9.40 -4.23 -21.96
CA ASP A 266 -9.68 -4.99 -23.19
C ASP A 266 -9.17 -6.44 -23.14
N ASP A 267 -8.15 -6.71 -22.31
CA ASP A 267 -7.54 -8.03 -22.18
C ASP A 267 -7.36 -8.41 -20.69
N GLU A 268 -8.11 -9.42 -20.26
CA GLU A 268 -8.04 -9.99 -18.91
C GLU A 268 -6.67 -10.59 -18.59
N ASN A 269 -6.00 -11.17 -19.58
CA ASN A 269 -4.69 -11.78 -19.39
C ASN A 269 -3.64 -10.72 -19.11
N ALA A 270 -3.69 -9.62 -19.86
CA ALA A 270 -2.85 -8.46 -19.62
C ALA A 270 -3.10 -7.86 -18.23
N PHE A 271 -4.38 -7.78 -17.81
CA PHE A 271 -4.75 -7.29 -16.50
C PHE A 271 -4.24 -8.19 -15.36
N LEU A 272 -4.40 -9.51 -15.47
CA LEU A 272 -3.84 -10.48 -14.53
C LEU A 272 -2.30 -10.42 -14.48
N ALA A 273 -1.64 -10.29 -15.63
CA ALA A 273 -0.19 -10.13 -15.69
C ALA A 273 0.29 -8.83 -15.01
N PHE A 274 -0.52 -7.77 -15.04
CA PHE A 274 -0.26 -6.54 -14.30
C PHE A 274 -0.37 -6.76 -12.79
N ILE A 275 -1.43 -7.43 -12.31
CA ILE A 275 -1.56 -7.80 -10.89
C ILE A 275 -0.37 -8.65 -10.43
N ASP A 276 0.04 -9.64 -11.23
CA ASP A 276 1.23 -10.46 -10.94
C ASP A 276 2.50 -9.61 -10.81
N THR A 277 2.65 -8.60 -11.68
CA THR A 277 3.77 -7.67 -11.65
C THR A 277 3.76 -6.84 -10.37
N VAL A 278 2.60 -6.31 -9.95
CA VAL A 278 2.44 -5.57 -8.69
C VAL A 278 2.76 -6.47 -7.49
N ASN A 279 2.21 -7.68 -7.45
CA ASN A 279 2.43 -8.65 -6.37
C ASN A 279 3.89 -9.12 -6.30
N SER A 280 4.58 -9.19 -7.43
CA SER A 280 6.03 -9.44 -7.47
C SER A 280 6.82 -8.32 -6.80
N VAL A 281 6.52 -7.06 -7.13
CA VAL A 281 7.19 -5.90 -6.53
C VAL A 281 6.86 -5.79 -5.04
N ARG A 282 5.60 -6.03 -4.63
CA ARG A 282 5.22 -6.03 -3.21
C ARG A 282 6.02 -7.07 -2.41
N ARG A 283 6.10 -8.31 -2.91
CA ARG A 283 6.91 -9.37 -2.27
C ARG A 283 8.39 -9.00 -2.19
N HIS A 284 8.93 -8.38 -3.23
CA HIS A 284 10.30 -7.88 -3.21
C HIS A 284 10.50 -6.85 -2.08
N LEU A 285 9.61 -5.86 -1.95
CA LEU A 285 9.67 -4.85 -0.89
C LEU A 285 9.54 -5.47 0.51
N ASP A 286 8.64 -6.43 0.69
CA ASP A 286 8.49 -7.15 1.95
C ASP A 286 9.77 -7.91 2.34
N ASN A 287 10.42 -8.57 1.36
CA ASN A 287 11.67 -9.28 1.58
C ASN A 287 12.82 -8.34 1.93
N GLU A 288 12.93 -7.16 1.30
CA GLU A 288 13.96 -6.17 1.64
C GLU A 288 13.78 -5.65 3.07
N ARG A 289 12.54 -5.41 3.50
CA ARG A 289 12.23 -4.97 4.87
C ARG A 289 12.58 -6.02 5.92
N LEU A 290 12.33 -7.30 5.64
CA LEU A 290 12.70 -8.40 6.55
C LEU A 290 14.21 -8.45 6.76
N LYS A 291 15.01 -8.26 5.69
CA LYS A 291 16.48 -8.21 5.80
C LYS A 291 16.98 -7.05 6.67
N GLU A 292 16.38 -5.87 6.55
CA GLU A 292 16.72 -4.71 7.39
C GLU A 292 16.40 -4.98 8.87
N THR A 293 15.30 -5.67 9.14
CA THR A 293 14.85 -5.99 10.51
C THR A 293 15.76 -7.03 11.16
N ASP A 294 16.11 -8.10 10.45
CA ASP A 294 17.03 -9.14 10.94
C ASP A 294 18.44 -8.58 11.18
N PHE A 295 18.93 -7.71 10.30
CA PHE A 295 20.23 -7.06 10.47
C PHE A 295 20.24 -6.12 11.69
N GLY A 296 19.16 -5.36 11.90
CA GLY A 296 18.99 -4.53 13.10
C GLY A 296 18.98 -5.34 14.39
N ALA A 297 18.31 -6.50 14.41
CA ALA A 297 18.29 -7.40 15.56
C ALA A 297 19.69 -7.95 15.88
N LEU A 298 20.47 -8.34 14.87
CA LEU A 298 21.85 -8.82 15.04
C LEU A 298 22.79 -7.76 15.64
N LEU A 299 22.66 -6.49 15.21
CA LEU A 299 23.44 -5.39 15.78
C LEU A 299 23.11 -5.19 17.26
N THR A 300 21.83 -5.22 17.64
CA THR A 300 21.43 -5.08 19.05
C THR A 300 21.91 -6.25 19.92
N GLN A 301 21.97 -7.48 19.40
CA GLN A 301 22.56 -8.61 20.12
C GLN A 301 24.07 -8.43 20.33
N ASN A 302 24.80 -7.99 19.30
CA ASN A 302 26.23 -7.71 19.42
C ASN A 302 26.53 -6.56 20.40
N GLU A 303 25.68 -5.54 20.46
CA GLU A 303 25.80 -4.45 21.44
C GLU A 303 25.49 -4.92 22.87
N GLN A 304 24.46 -5.77 23.05
CA GLN A 304 24.16 -6.37 24.35
C GLN A 304 25.27 -7.32 24.83
N GLU A 305 25.90 -8.09 23.94
CA GLU A 305 27.09 -8.88 24.27
C GLU A 305 28.30 -8.01 24.61
N ARG A 306 28.50 -6.89 23.89
CA ARG A 306 29.54 -5.90 24.23
C ARG A 306 29.33 -5.29 25.61
N CYS A 307 28.10 -4.92 25.97
CA CYS A 307 27.75 -4.41 27.30
C CYS A 307 27.89 -5.48 28.40
N ARG A 308 27.55 -6.75 28.11
CA ARG A 308 27.76 -7.86 29.04
C ARG A 308 29.25 -8.15 29.29
N ASN A 309 30.08 -8.04 28.25
CA ASN A 309 31.53 -8.21 28.38
C ASN A 309 32.20 -7.04 29.11
N MET A 310 31.71 -5.80 28.95
CA MET A 310 32.18 -4.65 29.75
C MET A 310 31.78 -4.75 31.23
N ASN A 311 30.58 -5.25 31.53
CA ASN A 311 30.14 -5.43 32.93
C ASN A 311 30.86 -6.57 33.66
N ARG A 312 31.49 -7.50 32.91
CA ARG A 312 32.29 -8.60 33.47
C ARG A 312 33.72 -8.16 33.82
N ALA A 313 34.22 -7.09 33.21
CA ALA A 313 35.56 -6.54 33.48
C ALA A 313 35.62 -5.64 34.73
N ASN A 314 34.48 -5.21 35.29
CA ASN A 314 34.41 -4.25 36.40
C ASN A 314 33.88 -4.81 37.74
N ARG A 315 33.98 -6.12 37.98
CA ARG A 315 33.71 -6.70 39.31
C ARG A 315 34.98 -7.19 39.98
N VAL A 316 35.77 -6.24 40.44
CA VAL A 316 36.67 -6.39 41.60
C VAL A 316 36.16 -5.40 42.64
N GLY A 317 35.57 -5.89 43.73
CA GLY A 317 35.22 -5.07 44.90
C GLY A 317 33.75 -5.11 45.31
N GLU A 318 33.55 -5.45 46.59
CA GLU A 318 32.36 -5.24 47.42
C GLU A 318 31.15 -6.19 47.25
N LYS A 319 31.24 -7.26 48.04
CA LYS A 319 30.09 -7.89 48.70
C LYS A 319 29.45 -6.89 49.66
N ILE A 320 28.23 -6.44 49.38
CA ILE A 320 27.28 -6.07 50.44
C ILE A 320 25.92 -6.69 50.14
N GLN A 321 25.44 -7.31 51.20
CA GLN A 321 24.26 -8.14 51.39
C GLN A 321 23.02 -7.25 51.51
N CYS A 322 21.99 -7.50 50.70
CA CYS A 322 20.62 -7.17 51.10
C CYS A 322 19.65 -8.23 50.57
N SER A 323 18.71 -8.54 51.44
CA SER A 323 17.99 -9.78 51.63
C SER A 323 16.67 -9.83 50.87
N THR A 324 16.42 -11.00 50.28
CA THR A 324 15.13 -11.72 50.23
C THR A 324 13.84 -10.91 50.13
N ARG A 325 13.22 -10.94 48.95
CA ARG A 325 11.78 -11.21 48.85
C ARG A 325 11.51 -12.10 47.65
N SER A 326 10.93 -13.24 47.97
CA SER A 326 10.60 -14.39 47.15
C SER A 326 9.44 -14.11 46.19
N GLU A 327 9.66 -14.54 44.94
CA GLU A 327 8.77 -15.36 44.12
C GLU A 327 7.26 -15.08 44.23
N ILE A 328 6.76 -14.30 43.28
CA ILE A 328 5.41 -14.48 42.74
C ILE A 328 5.59 -15.00 41.32
N SER A 329 5.34 -16.29 41.15
CA SER A 329 5.16 -16.96 39.88
C SER A 329 3.86 -16.47 39.25
N SER A 330 3.95 -15.54 38.30
CA SER A 330 2.86 -15.27 37.37
C SER A 330 3.03 -16.16 36.14
N GLU A 331 2.16 -17.17 36.05
CA GLU A 331 1.87 -17.91 34.83
C GLU A 331 1.47 -16.90 33.73
N SER A 332 2.40 -16.63 32.83
CA SER A 332 2.08 -15.97 31.57
C SER A 332 1.51 -17.04 30.65
N SER A 333 0.18 -17.12 30.68
CA SER A 333 -0.59 -17.70 29.59
C SER A 333 -0.15 -17.00 28.30
N SER A 334 0.45 -17.77 27.41
CA SER A 334 0.76 -17.39 26.04
C SER A 334 -0.55 -17.21 25.26
N SER A 335 -1.30 -16.16 25.58
CA SER A 335 -2.25 -15.61 24.64
C SER A 335 -1.41 -15.15 23.45
N LEU A 336 -1.52 -15.89 22.34
CA LEU A 336 -1.22 -15.41 21.00
C LEU A 336 -2.06 -14.15 20.75
N ASN A 337 -1.63 -13.02 21.33
CA ASN A 337 -1.83 -11.75 20.71
C ASN A 337 -0.92 -11.79 19.48
N THR A 338 -1.43 -12.35 18.40
CA THR A 338 -0.92 -12.07 17.06
C THR A 338 -1.07 -10.56 16.91
N THR A 339 -0.03 -9.83 17.29
CA THR A 339 0.16 -8.42 17.00
C THR A 339 0.04 -8.35 15.48
N ILE A 340 -1.13 -7.94 15.00
CA ILE A 340 -1.37 -7.69 13.58
C ILE A 340 -0.23 -6.77 13.17
N SER A 341 0.69 -7.28 12.34
CA SER A 341 1.86 -6.53 11.88
C SER A 341 1.33 -5.31 11.12
N LEU A 342 1.24 -4.19 11.83
CA LEU A 342 0.83 -2.89 11.34
C LEU A 342 1.91 -2.25 10.46
N ASP A 343 3.03 -2.97 10.27
CA ASP A 343 4.27 -2.42 9.77
C ASP A 343 4.37 -2.38 8.24
N SER A 344 3.46 -3.04 7.50
CA SER A 344 3.52 -2.99 6.04
C SER A 344 3.03 -1.61 5.55
N PRO A 345 3.85 -0.89 4.76
CA PRO A 345 3.42 0.36 4.16
C PRO A 345 2.22 0.14 3.23
N PRO A 346 1.32 1.13 3.10
CA PRO A 346 0.15 0.98 2.25
C PRO A 346 0.53 0.94 0.77
N LEU A 347 -0.16 0.11 -0.01
CA LEU A 347 -0.16 0.23 -1.47
C LEU A 347 -1.02 1.43 -1.87
N VAL A 348 -0.45 2.37 -2.62
CA VAL A 348 -1.23 3.48 -3.19
C VAL A 348 -1.81 3.04 -4.53
N ILE A 349 -3.14 3.13 -4.67
CA ILE A 349 -3.85 2.86 -5.92
C ILE A 349 -4.59 4.13 -6.32
N HIS A 350 -4.41 4.58 -7.56
CA HIS A 350 -5.22 5.67 -8.09
C HIS A 350 -5.64 5.45 -9.54
N CYS A 351 -6.80 6.03 -9.85
CA CYS A 351 -7.33 6.29 -11.18
C CYS A 351 -7.80 7.75 -11.18
N LEU A 352 -8.45 8.24 -12.24
CA LEU A 352 -8.90 9.65 -12.28
C LEU A 352 -9.74 10.04 -11.06
N SER A 353 -10.75 9.24 -10.73
CA SER A 353 -11.67 9.51 -9.61
C SER A 353 -11.17 9.00 -8.26
N GLY A 354 -10.24 8.03 -8.27
CA GLY A 354 -9.92 7.24 -7.08
C GLY A 354 -11.09 6.42 -6.58
N ALA A 355 -11.96 5.96 -7.48
CA ALA A 355 -13.12 5.15 -7.15
C ALA A 355 -13.35 4.01 -8.15
N HIS A 356 -13.62 4.32 -9.42
CA HIS A 356 -14.16 3.34 -10.35
C HIS A 356 -13.16 2.22 -10.71
N GLU A 357 -12.11 2.53 -11.49
CA GLU A 357 -11.08 1.57 -11.92
C GLU A 357 -10.24 1.09 -10.74
N SER A 358 -9.95 2.00 -9.79
CA SER A 358 -9.30 1.64 -8.51
C SER A 358 -10.10 0.59 -7.75
N GLY A 359 -11.44 0.65 -7.77
CA GLY A 359 -12.29 -0.33 -7.13
C GLY A 359 -12.27 -1.69 -7.82
N VAL A 360 -12.23 -1.72 -9.16
CA VAL A 360 -12.08 -2.98 -9.91
C VAL A 360 -10.76 -3.65 -9.56
N TYR A 361 -9.65 -2.91 -9.65
CA TYR A 361 -8.33 -3.42 -9.34
C TYR A 361 -8.23 -3.90 -7.88
N LEU A 362 -8.65 -3.07 -6.91
CA LEU A 362 -8.60 -3.41 -5.50
C LEU A 362 -9.43 -4.67 -5.19
N LEU A 363 -10.64 -4.76 -5.76
CA LEU A 363 -11.53 -5.90 -5.50
C LEU A 363 -10.93 -7.20 -6.04
N VAL A 364 -10.40 -7.20 -7.27
CA VAL A 364 -9.73 -8.37 -7.86
C VAL A 364 -8.50 -8.76 -7.03
N GLU A 365 -7.65 -7.80 -6.64
CA GLU A 365 -6.45 -8.06 -5.85
C GLU A 365 -6.79 -8.77 -4.52
N LEU A 366 -7.79 -8.26 -3.80
CA LEU A 366 -8.22 -8.83 -2.52
C LEU A 366 -8.85 -10.23 -2.68
N LEU A 367 -9.61 -10.44 -3.75
CA LEU A 367 -10.25 -11.71 -4.05
C LEU A 367 -9.21 -12.77 -4.44
N ILE A 368 -8.23 -12.42 -5.27
CA ILE A 368 -7.09 -13.30 -5.59
C ILE A 368 -6.31 -13.62 -4.32
N HIS A 369 -5.97 -12.64 -3.49
CA HIS A 369 -5.27 -12.87 -2.21
C HIS A 369 -6.07 -13.81 -1.29
N SER A 370 -7.40 -13.70 -1.28
CA SER A 370 -8.28 -14.58 -0.51
C SER A 370 -8.25 -16.02 -1.06
N ILE A 371 -8.37 -16.19 -2.38
CA ILE A 371 -8.28 -17.49 -3.06
C ILE A 371 -6.93 -18.16 -2.77
N GLU A 372 -5.82 -17.43 -2.94
CA GLU A 372 -4.46 -17.96 -2.70
C GLU A 372 -4.23 -18.42 -1.26
N ASN A 373 -4.99 -17.86 -0.30
CA ASN A 373 -4.97 -18.24 1.10
C ASN A 373 -6.08 -19.23 1.49
N ASN A 374 -6.75 -19.86 0.51
CA ASN A 374 -7.84 -20.83 0.70
C ASN A 374 -9.01 -20.27 1.53
N LEU A 375 -9.32 -19.00 1.34
CA LEU A 375 -10.42 -18.32 2.03
C LEU A 375 -11.63 -18.26 1.09
N SER A 376 -12.81 -18.50 1.64
CA SER A 376 -14.06 -18.35 0.90
C SER A 376 -14.24 -16.89 0.46
N ILE A 377 -14.67 -16.69 -0.79
CA ILE A 377 -14.89 -15.36 -1.35
C ILE A 377 -16.38 -15.07 -1.56
N ASP A 378 -16.75 -13.81 -1.37
CA ASP A 378 -18.04 -13.24 -1.75
C ASP A 378 -17.79 -11.86 -2.35
N VAL A 379 -17.90 -11.76 -3.67
CA VAL A 379 -17.55 -10.54 -4.44
C VAL A 379 -18.40 -9.35 -3.98
N GLY A 380 -19.70 -9.55 -3.81
CA GLY A 380 -20.65 -8.49 -3.44
C GLY A 380 -20.42 -8.00 -2.03
N LYS A 381 -20.20 -8.92 -1.08
CA LYS A 381 -19.91 -8.57 0.31
C LYS A 381 -18.58 -7.83 0.47
N ILE A 382 -17.53 -8.23 -0.27
CA ILE A 382 -16.26 -7.49 -0.23
C ILE A 382 -16.45 -6.10 -0.84
N LEU A 383 -17.13 -5.97 -1.97
CA LEU A 383 -17.42 -4.66 -2.55
C LEU A 383 -18.21 -3.76 -1.59
N GLU A 384 -19.21 -4.31 -0.90
CA GLU A 384 -19.98 -3.59 0.11
C GLU A 384 -19.07 -3.04 1.22
N ILE A 385 -18.20 -3.88 1.79
CA ILE A 385 -17.22 -3.49 2.82
C ILE A 385 -16.28 -2.41 2.31
N LEU A 386 -15.78 -2.55 1.08
CA LEU A 386 -14.90 -1.55 0.47
C LEU A 386 -15.63 -0.22 0.27
N ARG A 387 -16.91 -0.23 -0.15
CA ARG A 387 -17.74 0.98 -0.30
C ARG A 387 -18.05 1.68 1.04
N GLN A 388 -17.98 0.96 2.16
CA GLN A 388 -18.01 1.56 3.50
C GLN A 388 -16.73 2.35 3.84
N GLN A 389 -15.64 2.17 3.09
CA GLN A 389 -14.35 2.86 3.31
C GLN A 389 -14.04 3.88 2.20
N ARG A 390 -14.44 3.63 0.96
CA ARG A 390 -14.30 4.57 -0.14
C ARG A 390 -15.56 4.54 -1.00
N MET A 391 -16.24 5.68 -1.11
CA MET A 391 -17.47 5.77 -1.90
C MET A 391 -17.24 5.48 -3.38
N CYS A 392 -18.31 5.02 -4.04
CA CYS A 392 -18.42 4.86 -5.49
C CYS A 392 -17.40 3.90 -6.11
N LEU A 393 -16.75 3.02 -5.33
CA LEU A 393 -15.89 1.99 -5.89
C LEU A 393 -16.69 1.12 -6.87
N ILE A 394 -16.13 0.89 -8.07
CA ILE A 394 -16.79 0.24 -9.21
C ILE A 394 -18.04 1.01 -9.66
N LYS A 395 -18.01 1.58 -10.88
CA LYS A 395 -19.07 2.46 -11.39
C LYS A 395 -20.21 1.70 -12.03
N THR A 396 -19.89 0.70 -12.85
CA THR A 396 -20.84 0.07 -13.76
C THR A 396 -20.97 -1.41 -13.49
N VAL A 397 -22.11 -1.97 -13.88
CA VAL A 397 -22.33 -3.41 -13.91
C VAL A 397 -21.28 -4.11 -14.77
N SER A 398 -20.90 -3.55 -15.92
CA SER A 398 -19.85 -4.12 -16.78
C SER A 398 -18.52 -4.26 -16.03
N GLN A 399 -18.12 -3.27 -15.25
CA GLN A 399 -16.94 -3.36 -14.38
C GLN A 399 -17.10 -4.43 -13.31
N TYR A 400 -18.29 -4.57 -12.72
CA TYR A 400 -18.57 -5.61 -11.74
C TYR A 400 -18.50 -7.03 -12.34
N ARG A 401 -19.09 -7.23 -13.52
CA ARG A 401 -19.05 -8.51 -14.25
C ARG A 401 -17.63 -8.86 -14.71
N PHE A 402 -16.83 -7.86 -15.05
CA PHE A 402 -15.41 -8.06 -15.37
C PHE A 402 -14.62 -8.63 -14.19
N VAL A 403 -14.92 -8.23 -12.94
CA VAL A 403 -14.29 -8.83 -11.75
C VAL A 403 -14.54 -10.34 -11.71
N TYR A 404 -15.77 -10.79 -11.96
CA TYR A 404 -16.09 -12.21 -12.03
C TYR A 404 -15.33 -12.92 -13.15
N SER A 405 -15.35 -12.33 -14.35
CA SER A 405 -14.67 -12.89 -15.53
C SER A 405 -13.17 -13.08 -15.31
N VAL A 406 -12.50 -12.08 -14.74
CA VAL A 406 -11.07 -12.14 -14.39
C VAL A 406 -10.76 -13.22 -13.34
N LEU A 407 -11.62 -13.39 -12.33
CA LEU A 407 -11.42 -14.42 -11.30
C LEU A 407 -11.62 -15.83 -11.85
N ILE A 408 -12.59 -16.02 -12.74
CA ILE A 408 -12.79 -17.28 -13.47
C ILE A 408 -11.53 -17.59 -14.28
N ASN A 409 -11.06 -16.64 -15.10
CA ASN A 409 -9.84 -16.80 -15.91
C ASN A 409 -8.62 -17.13 -15.03
N TYR A 410 -8.46 -16.46 -13.88
CA TYR A 410 -7.40 -16.74 -12.92
C TYR A 410 -7.46 -18.18 -12.38
N LEU A 411 -8.64 -18.64 -11.95
CA LEU A 411 -8.83 -19.99 -11.41
C LEU A 411 -8.65 -21.07 -12.48
N GLU A 412 -9.15 -20.86 -13.69
CA GLU A 412 -8.98 -21.79 -14.82
C GLU A 412 -7.51 -21.99 -15.17
N LYS A 413 -6.74 -20.91 -15.21
CA LYS A 413 -5.28 -21.00 -15.43
C LYS A 413 -4.55 -21.68 -14.28
N SER A 414 -5.02 -21.52 -13.06
CA SER A 414 -4.40 -22.15 -11.89
C SER A 414 -4.57 -23.67 -11.88
N ARG A 415 -5.57 -24.21 -12.59
CA ARG A 415 -5.74 -25.67 -12.79
C ARG A 415 -4.76 -26.28 -13.79
N LEU A 416 -4.13 -25.45 -14.64
CA LEU A 416 -3.21 -25.91 -15.69
C LEU A 416 -1.76 -26.07 -15.19
N ILE A 417 -1.50 -25.77 -13.92
CA ILE A 417 -0.19 -25.89 -13.26
C ILE A 417 -0.29 -26.99 -12.21
#